data_AF-A0A7Y3AFW3-F1
#
_entry.id   AF-A0A7Y3AFW3-F1
#
_cell.length_a   1.000
_cell.length_b   1.000
_cell.length_c   1.000
_cell.angle_alpha   90.00
_cell.angle_beta   90.00
_cell.angle_gamma   90.00
#
_symmetry.space_group_name_H-M   'P 1'
#
loop_
_entity.id
_entity.type
_entity.pdbx_description
1 polymer ?
#
loop_
_entity_poly.entity_id
_entity_poly.type
_entity_poly.pdbx_seq_one_letter_code
_entity_poly.pdbx_strand_id
1 'polypeptide(L)'
;ANRGFEAGILDVPWAPNLCVANKVLPARDSSGAVRYLDTGELPFPKDIKEFHLSKLKERAKKENTKVDIDLAIHDVTDIARSIIN
;
A
#
# COMPACT_ATOMS: atom_id res chain seq x y z
N ALA A 1 22.02 -1.26 7.07
CA ALA A 1 20.64 -0.73 7.06
C ALA A 1 20.51 0.50 6.15
N ASN A 2 21.33 1.55 6.32
CA ASN A 2 21.16 2.85 5.61
C ASN A 2 21.09 2.74 4.08
N ARG A 3 22.00 2.02 3.42
CA ARG A 3 22.01 1.92 1.94
C ARG A 3 20.71 1.39 1.34
N GLY A 4 19.99 0.52 2.05
CA GLY A 4 18.72 -0.02 1.58
C GLY A 4 17.59 1.00 1.61
N PHE A 5 17.54 1.80 2.67
CA PHE A 5 16.58 2.90 2.83
C PHE A 5 16.88 4.06 1.87
N GLU A 6 18.15 4.45 1.73
CA GLU A 6 18.59 5.48 0.78
C GLU A 6 18.26 5.12 -0.67
N ALA A 7 18.41 3.84 -1.04
CA ALA A 7 18.06 3.36 -2.37
C ALA A 7 16.56 3.05 -2.55
N GLY A 8 15.76 3.06 -1.48
CA GLY A 8 14.32 2.73 -1.51
C GLY A 8 13.99 1.24 -1.69
N ILE A 9 15.00 0.36 -1.81
CA ILE A 9 14.79 -1.10 -1.92
C ILE A 9 14.28 -1.73 -0.62
N LEU A 10 14.39 -0.99 0.48
CA LEU A 10 13.71 -1.24 1.74
C LEU A 10 12.97 0.04 2.13
N ASP A 11 11.67 -0.07 2.34
CA ASP A 11 10.80 1.07 2.62
C ASP A 11 9.79 0.72 3.71
N VAL A 12 9.42 1.72 4.51
CA VAL A 12 8.43 1.60 5.58
C VAL A 12 7.39 2.70 5.34
N PRO A 13 6.14 2.34 4.98
CA PRO A 13 5.12 3.33 4.70
C PRO A 13 4.78 4.11 5.97
N TRP A 14 4.50 5.41 5.80
CA TRP A 14 4.12 6.33 6.89
C TRP A 14 5.22 6.56 7.93
N ALA A 15 6.48 6.31 7.59
CA ALA A 15 7.58 6.48 8.52
C ALA A 15 7.84 7.98 8.77
N PRO A 16 7.93 8.43 10.03
CA PRO A 16 8.33 9.81 10.36
C PRO A 16 9.83 10.06 10.11
N ASN A 17 10.59 9.02 9.75
CA ASN A 17 12.02 9.08 9.50
C ASN A 17 12.30 9.60 8.09
N LEU A 18 12.99 10.74 7.99
CA LEU A 18 13.36 11.38 6.72
C LEU A 18 14.32 10.55 5.85
N CYS A 19 15.02 9.58 6.43
CA CYS A 19 15.90 8.69 5.67
C CYS A 19 15.15 7.59 4.90
N VAL A 20 13.84 7.44 5.14
CA VAL A 20 13.00 6.45 4.47
C VAL A 20 12.33 7.09 3.26
N ALA A 21 12.38 6.41 2.11
CA ALA A 21 11.85 6.94 0.84
C ALA A 21 10.34 7.24 0.89
N ASN A 22 9.56 6.48 1.68
CA ASN A 22 8.11 6.65 1.84
C ASN A 22 7.36 6.64 0.49
N LYS A 23 7.78 5.79 -0.44
CA LYS A 23 7.17 5.61 -1.76
C LYS A 23 6.24 4.41 -1.83
N VAL A 24 6.41 3.44 -0.93
CA VAL A 24 5.49 2.30 -0.81
C VAL A 24 4.14 2.77 -0.28
N LEU A 25 3.07 2.38 -0.99
CA LEU A 25 1.70 2.68 -0.58
C LEU A 25 0.93 1.37 -0.37
N PRO A 26 0.56 1.03 0.88
CA PRO A 26 -0.23 -0.15 1.16
C PRO A 26 -1.75 0.13 1.08
N ALA A 27 -2.50 -0.88 0.64
CA ALA A 27 -3.97 -0.93 0.76
C ALA A 27 -4.41 -2.39 0.96
N ARG A 28 -5.60 -2.61 1.52
CA ARG A 28 -6.18 -3.93 1.75
C ARG A 28 -6.90 -4.42 0.49
N ASP A 29 -6.80 -5.71 0.21
CA ASP A 29 -7.68 -6.37 -0.76
C ASP A 29 -9.05 -6.69 -0.17
N SER A 30 -9.92 -7.30 -0.99
CA SER A 30 -11.29 -7.64 -0.61
C SER A 30 -11.42 -8.69 0.51
N SER A 31 -10.31 -9.35 0.87
CA SER A 31 -10.23 -10.28 2.01
C SER A 31 -9.66 -9.63 3.28
N GLY A 32 -9.28 -8.34 3.20
CA GLY A 32 -8.66 -7.59 4.29
C GLY A 32 -7.13 -7.74 4.37
N ALA A 33 -6.52 -8.52 3.47
CA ALA A 33 -5.07 -8.71 3.44
C ALA A 33 -4.36 -7.48 2.85
N VAL A 34 -3.27 -7.07 3.48
CA VAL A 34 -2.47 -5.92 3.01
C VAL A 34 -1.74 -6.27 1.72
N ARG A 35 -1.82 -5.35 0.74
CA ARG A 35 -1.20 -5.41 -0.58
C ARG A 35 -0.47 -4.10 -0.88
N TYR A 36 0.37 -4.14 -1.92
CA TYR A 36 1.02 -2.97 -2.47
C TYR A 36 0.12 -2.33 -3.54
N LEU A 37 -0.38 -1.14 -3.26
CA LEU A 37 -1.01 -0.26 -4.25
C LEU A 37 0.07 0.40 -5.12
N ASP A 38 1.14 0.85 -4.47
CA ASP A 38 2.38 1.25 -5.11
C ASP A 38 3.56 0.55 -4.40
N THR A 39 4.47 -0.02 -5.18
CA THR A 39 5.66 -0.70 -4.66
C THR A 39 6.83 0.25 -4.47
N GLY A 40 6.78 1.48 -4.98
CA GLY A 40 7.95 2.35 -5.09
C GLY A 40 9.13 1.60 -5.72
N GLU A 41 10.29 1.69 -5.07
CA GLU A 41 11.55 1.06 -5.52
C GLU A 41 11.75 -0.38 -4.98
N LEU A 42 10.73 -0.99 -4.36
CA LEU A 42 10.87 -2.36 -3.89
C LEU A 42 11.21 -3.29 -5.07
N PRO A 43 12.24 -4.16 -4.93
CA PRO A 43 12.77 -4.96 -6.02
C PRO A 43 11.93 -6.22 -6.27
N PHE A 44 10.61 -6.07 -6.34
CA PHE A 44 9.72 -7.16 -6.66
C PHE A 44 9.72 -7.48 -8.16
N PRO A 45 9.75 -8.77 -8.52
CA PRO A 45 9.45 -9.23 -9.87
C PRO A 45 8.10 -8.72 -10.37
N LYS A 46 7.96 -8.57 -11.69
CA LYS A 46 6.76 -7.99 -12.33
C LYS A 46 5.48 -8.76 -11.98
N ASP A 47 5.53 -10.09 -12.00
CA ASP A 47 4.42 -10.98 -11.66
C ASP A 47 3.94 -10.77 -10.21
N ILE A 48 4.85 -10.52 -9.27
CA ILE A 48 4.50 -10.18 -7.89
C ILE A 48 3.78 -8.83 -7.83
N LYS A 49 4.27 -7.80 -8.53
CA LYS A 49 3.60 -6.48 -8.59
C LYS A 49 2.19 -6.61 -9.19
N GLU A 50 2.06 -7.40 -10.26
CA GLU A 50 0.79 -7.66 -10.93
C GLU A 50 -0.20 -8.42 -10.03
N PHE A 51 0.27 -9.38 -9.24
CA PHE A 51 -0.55 -10.09 -8.27
C PHE A 51 -1.14 -9.14 -7.21
N HIS A 52 -0.33 -8.26 -6.63
CA HIS A 52 -0.83 -7.29 -5.66
C HIS A 52 -1.88 -6.35 -6.28
N LEU A 53 -1.58 -5.82 -7.47
CA LEU A 53 -2.50 -4.94 -8.18
C LEU A 53 -3.79 -5.65 -8.60
N SER A 54 -3.74 -6.93 -8.97
CA SER A 54 -4.94 -7.70 -9.34
C SER A 54 -5.88 -7.87 -8.15
N LYS A 55 -5.35 -8.11 -6.95
CA LYS A 55 -6.14 -8.21 -5.71
C LYS A 55 -6.83 -6.91 -5.32
N LEU A 56 -6.17 -5.78 -5.56
CA LEU A 56 -6.79 -4.46 -5.36
C LEU A 56 -7.85 -4.15 -6.42
N LYS A 57 -7.64 -4.56 -7.68
CA LYS A 57 -8.65 -4.46 -8.74
C LYS A 57 -9.90 -5.31 -8.45
N GLU A 58 -9.72 -6.51 -7.89
CA GLU A 58 -10.83 -7.36 -7.43
C GLU A 58 -11.69 -6.62 -6.38
N ARG A 59 -11.06 -5.98 -5.39
CA ARG A 59 -11.75 -5.13 -4.40
C ARG A 59 -12.47 -3.96 -5.04
N ALA A 60 -11.76 -3.17 -5.85
CA ALA A 60 -12.32 -1.97 -6.47
C ALA A 60 -13.56 -2.28 -7.33
N LYS A 61 -13.53 -3.41 -8.06
CA LYS A 61 -14.70 -3.91 -8.80
C LYS A 61 -15.86 -4.28 -7.88
N LYS A 62 -15.61 -4.94 -6.75
CA LYS A 62 -16.63 -5.34 -5.78
C LYS A 62 -17.28 -4.15 -5.08
N GLU A 63 -16.50 -3.11 -4.80
CA GLU A 63 -16.93 -1.90 -4.09
C GLU A 63 -17.39 -0.77 -5.02
N ASN A 64 -17.34 -0.99 -6.35
CA ASN A 64 -17.62 0.02 -7.37
C ASN A 64 -16.82 1.32 -7.15
N THR A 65 -15.53 1.17 -6.85
CA THR A 65 -14.58 2.25 -6.63
C THR A 65 -13.38 2.14 -7.58
N LYS A 66 -12.45 3.08 -7.50
CA LYS A 66 -11.21 3.09 -8.29
C LYS A 66 -10.05 2.50 -7.50
N VAL A 67 -9.04 2.01 -8.22
CA VAL A 67 -7.76 1.61 -7.62
C VAL A 67 -6.84 2.83 -7.63
N ASP A 68 -6.98 3.67 -6.61
CA ASP A 68 -6.17 4.87 -6.42
C ASP A 68 -5.88 5.10 -4.92
N ILE A 69 -5.26 6.25 -4.60
CA ILE A 69 -4.80 6.59 -3.26
C ILE A 69 -5.91 6.60 -2.19
N ASP A 70 -7.17 6.76 -2.59
CA ASP A 70 -8.29 6.80 -1.66
C ASP A 70 -8.48 5.46 -0.95
N LEU A 71 -8.11 4.33 -1.58
CA LEU A 71 -8.09 3.02 -0.92
C LEU A 71 -7.13 2.99 0.27
N ALA A 72 -5.95 3.58 0.13
CA ALA A 72 -4.96 3.62 1.22
C ALA A 72 -5.39 4.57 2.35
N ILE A 73 -5.96 5.74 2.00
CA ILE A 73 -6.49 6.71 2.97
C ILE A 73 -7.67 6.13 3.75
N HIS A 74 -8.56 5.41 3.06
CA HIS A 74 -9.65 4.68 3.71
C HIS A 74 -9.09 3.72 4.75
N ASP A 75 -8.25 2.77 4.34
CA ASP A 75 -7.79 1.69 5.21
C ASP A 75 -6.95 2.15 6.42
N VAL A 76 -6.20 3.25 6.29
CA VAL A 76 -5.45 3.81 7.42
C VAL A 76 -6.36 4.51 8.44
N THR A 77 -7.52 5.03 8.00
CA THR A 77 -8.48 5.74 8.87
C THR A 77 -9.61 4.85 9.39
N ASP A 78 -9.85 3.68 8.80
CA ASP A 78 -10.99 2.80 9.12
C ASP A 78 -11.10 2.42 10.60
N ILE A 79 -9.98 2.08 11.24
CA ILE A 79 -9.97 1.70 12.66
C ILE A 79 -10.43 2.89 13.52
N ALA A 80 -9.97 4.11 13.21
CA ALA A 80 -10.37 5.30 13.94
C ALA A 80 -11.85 5.65 13.72
N ARG A 81 -12.38 5.47 12.49
CA ARG A 81 -13.81 5.71 12.20
C ARG A 81 -14.72 4.79 13.00
N SER A 82 -14.31 3.55 13.26
CA SER A 82 -15.08 2.61 14.09
C SER A 82 -15.23 3.05 15.55
N ILE A 83 -14.41 3.98 16.03
CA ILE A 83 -14.43 4.49 17.41
C ILE A 83 -15.25 5.80 17.50
N ILE A 84 -15.39 6.53 16.39
CA ILE A 84 -15.99 7.86 16.33
C ILE A 84 -17.50 7.81 16.01
N ASN A 85 -18.06 6.63 15.73
CA ASN A 85 -19.47 6.42 15.41
C ASN A 85 -20.25 5.76 16.55
#